data_AF-A9FSQ2-F1
#
_entry.id   AF-A9FSQ2-F1
#
_cell.length_a   1.000
_cell.length_b   1.000
_cell.length_c   1.000
_cell.angle_alpha   90.00
_cell.angle_beta   90.00
_cell.angle_gamma   90.00
#
_symmetry.space_group_name_H-M   'P 1'
#
loop_
_entity.id
_entity.type
_entity.pdbx_description
1 polymer ?
#
loop_
_entity_poly.entity_id
_entity_poly.type
_entity_poly.pdbx_seq_one_letter_code
_entity_poly.pdbx_strand_id
1 'polypeptide(L)'
;MGGSSAISSGTASASTGAGGGDAWSSCVKFCETYSDACEGVDPGQCEGFCKGYLNEAPQCNEPLALFFDCATNGRIDCDFVLERCRPFLAEYDACRAGGCTPLECFADRNRTCSCKGSCPNAGFAVECRPDTRNGIVCSCFVNGEELARCQDIGPACDLAHGCCEPFFDEFR
;
A
#
# COMPACT_ATOMS: atom_id res chain seq x y z
N MET A 1 31.63 -31.04 -29.53
CA MET A 1 31.56 -31.00 -28.05
C MET A 1 30.79 -29.74 -27.71
N GLY A 2 29.48 -29.88 -27.47
CA GLY A 2 28.58 -28.76 -27.19
C GLY A 2 28.14 -28.78 -25.72
N GLY A 3 27.72 -27.64 -25.20
CA GLY A 3 27.08 -27.53 -23.89
C GLY A 3 27.36 -26.22 -23.17
N SER A 4 26.80 -25.12 -23.68
CA SER A 4 26.65 -23.87 -22.92
C SER A 4 25.82 -24.15 -21.66
N SER A 5 26.40 -23.92 -20.47
CA SER A 5 25.63 -23.90 -19.23
C SER A 5 25.31 -22.44 -18.89
N ALA A 6 24.11 -22.03 -19.27
CA ALA A 6 23.46 -20.85 -18.75
C ALA A 6 22.41 -21.28 -17.71
N ILE A 7 22.11 -20.36 -16.78
CA ILE A 7 21.03 -20.40 -15.77
C ILE A 7 21.47 -21.21 -14.52
N SER A 8 21.50 -20.67 -13.30
CA SER A 8 20.39 -19.96 -12.64
C SER A 8 20.82 -18.71 -11.88
N SER A 9 20.29 -17.57 -12.32
CA SER A 9 19.98 -16.46 -11.43
C SER A 9 18.98 -16.98 -10.41
N GLY A 10 19.41 -17.15 -9.16
CA GLY A 10 18.50 -17.29 -8.03
C GLY A 10 17.82 -15.95 -7.80
N THR A 11 16.84 -15.62 -8.64
CA THR A 11 15.82 -14.65 -8.26
C THR A 11 15.04 -15.33 -7.14
N ALA A 12 15.34 -14.93 -5.90
CA ALA A 12 14.46 -15.21 -4.79
C ALA A 12 13.17 -14.42 -5.05
N SER A 13 12.25 -15.04 -5.78
CA SER A 13 10.84 -14.65 -5.76
C SER A 13 10.31 -15.01 -4.37
N ALA A 14 10.50 -14.10 -3.41
CA ALA A 14 9.65 -14.08 -2.24
C ALA A 14 8.30 -13.54 -2.70
N SER A 15 7.37 -14.46 -2.95
CA SER A 15 5.98 -14.11 -3.15
C SER A 15 5.14 -14.89 -2.14
N THR A 16 4.20 -14.16 -1.56
CA THR A 16 3.04 -14.58 -0.77
C THR A 16 3.24 -14.94 0.71
N GLY A 17 2.69 -14.06 1.56
CA GLY A 17 2.27 -14.37 2.91
C GLY A 17 2.20 -13.09 3.74
N ALA A 18 0.98 -12.66 4.10
CA ALA A 18 0.69 -11.58 5.04
C ALA A 18 1.84 -11.30 6.03
N GLY A 19 2.57 -10.21 5.83
CA GLY A 19 3.78 -9.81 6.55
C GLY A 19 3.56 -9.38 8.00
N GLY A 20 2.71 -10.10 8.75
CA GLY A 20 2.43 -9.84 10.16
C GLY A 20 3.35 -10.61 11.12
N GLY A 21 3.91 -11.76 10.71
CA GLY A 21 4.73 -12.60 11.60
C GLY A 21 6.10 -12.00 11.93
N ASP A 22 6.76 -11.44 10.92
CA ASP A 22 8.09 -10.83 11.05
C ASP A 22 8.01 -9.47 11.73
N ALA A 23 7.01 -8.66 11.38
CA ALA A 23 6.79 -7.33 11.96
C ALA A 23 6.44 -7.38 13.45
N TRP A 24 5.61 -8.34 13.87
CA TRP A 24 5.27 -8.55 15.28
C TRP A 24 6.50 -8.93 16.11
N SER A 25 7.23 -9.94 15.66
CA SER A 25 8.41 -10.46 16.37
C SER A 25 9.50 -9.40 16.48
N SER A 26 9.75 -8.64 15.42
CA SER A 26 10.70 -7.52 15.41
C SER A 26 10.25 -6.37 16.31
N CYS A 27 8.96 -6.05 16.34
CA CYS A 27 8.42 -5.01 17.21
C CYS A 27 8.56 -5.36 18.70
N VAL A 28 8.21 -6.59 19.10
CA VAL A 28 8.32 -7.04 20.50
C VAL A 28 9.79 -6.99 20.94
N LYS A 29 10.69 -7.55 20.12
CA LYS A 29 12.13 -7.53 20.39
C LYS A 29 12.67 -6.10 20.50
N PHE A 30 12.23 -5.21 19.62
CA PHE A 30 12.58 -3.81 19.67
C PHE A 30 12.13 -3.15 20.98
N CYS A 31 10.88 -3.36 21.37
CA CYS A 31 10.31 -2.79 22.60
C CYS A 31 11.00 -3.32 23.86
N GLU A 32 11.31 -4.61 23.93
CA GLU A 32 12.06 -5.20 25.03
C GLU A 32 13.49 -4.62 25.12
N THR A 33 14.17 -4.48 23.99
CA THR A 33 15.53 -3.91 23.93
C THR A 33 15.52 -2.44 24.34
N TYR A 34 14.48 -1.69 23.95
CA TYR A 34 14.30 -0.29 24.35
C TYR A 34 13.97 -0.15 25.84
N SER A 35 13.10 -1.01 26.37
CA SER A 35 12.73 -1.06 27.81
C SER A 35 13.94 -1.37 28.70
N ASP A 36 14.84 -2.26 28.25
CA ASP A 36 16.10 -2.56 28.95
C ASP A 36 17.09 -1.38 28.90
N ALA A 37 17.17 -0.70 27.76
CA ALA A 37 18.12 0.39 27.54
C ALA A 37 17.67 1.75 28.11
N CYS A 38 16.37 1.98 28.26
CA CYS A 38 15.79 3.28 28.59
C CYS A 38 14.77 3.17 29.72
N GLU A 39 15.01 3.88 30.85
CA GLU A 39 14.05 3.95 31.95
C GLU A 39 12.73 4.58 31.49
N GLY A 40 11.59 3.89 31.71
CA GLY A 40 10.25 4.46 31.53
C GLY A 40 9.28 3.67 30.65
N VAL A 41 9.72 2.59 29.99
CA VAL A 41 8.84 1.68 29.25
C VAL A 41 8.71 0.37 30.03
N ASP A 42 7.50 0.07 30.52
CA ASP A 42 7.23 -1.20 31.18
C ASP A 42 7.18 -2.32 30.10
N PRO A 43 7.96 -3.41 30.24
CA PRO A 43 8.01 -4.46 29.23
C PRO A 43 6.66 -5.19 29.06
N GLY A 44 5.77 -5.13 30.06
CA GLY A 44 4.40 -5.63 29.96
C GLY A 44 3.48 -4.82 29.03
N GLN A 45 3.94 -3.66 28.55
CA GLN A 45 3.20 -2.81 27.60
C GLN A 45 3.60 -3.07 26.14
N CYS A 46 4.64 -3.89 25.88
CA CYS A 46 5.15 -4.11 24.54
C CYS A 46 4.13 -4.75 23.58
N GLU A 47 3.32 -5.70 24.08
CA GLU A 47 2.24 -6.28 23.28
C GLU A 47 1.20 -5.21 22.88
N GLY A 48 0.84 -4.33 23.81
CA GLY A 48 -0.11 -3.23 23.56
C GLY A 48 0.45 -2.21 22.58
N PHE A 49 1.71 -1.82 22.74
CA PHE A 49 2.43 -0.93 21.84
C PHE A 49 2.49 -1.48 20.41
N CYS A 50 2.96 -2.71 20.25
CA CYS A 50 3.08 -3.35 18.94
C CYS A 50 1.73 -3.57 18.29
N LYS A 51 0.72 -3.95 19.07
CA LYS A 51 -0.65 -4.08 18.58
C LYS A 51 -1.22 -2.73 18.12
N GLY A 52 -0.90 -1.62 18.78
CA GLY A 52 -1.30 -0.28 18.33
C GLY A 52 -0.71 0.08 16.97
N TYR A 53 0.62 0.02 16.85
CA TYR A 53 1.34 0.40 15.64
C TYR A 53 1.03 -0.51 14.44
N LEU A 54 1.00 -1.84 14.64
CA LEU A 54 0.83 -2.79 13.55
C LEU A 54 -0.62 -2.91 13.05
N ASN A 55 -1.60 -2.41 13.81
CA ASN A 55 -3.01 -2.38 13.40
C ASN A 55 -3.42 -1.05 12.76
N GLU A 56 -2.59 -0.01 12.83
CA GLU A 56 -2.93 1.29 12.26
C GLU A 56 -2.96 1.26 10.73
N ALA A 57 -1.96 0.63 10.11
CA ALA A 57 -1.91 0.39 8.66
C ALA A 57 -1.29 -0.99 8.39
N PRO A 58 -2.03 -2.10 8.58
CA PRO A 58 -1.48 -3.45 8.52
C PRO A 58 -0.86 -3.82 7.17
N GLN A 59 -1.34 -3.19 6.09
CA GLN A 59 -0.79 -3.30 4.74
C GLN A 59 0.59 -2.63 4.56
N CYS A 60 1.01 -1.79 5.50
CA CYS A 60 2.26 -1.05 5.50
C CYS A 60 3.27 -1.58 6.54
N ASN A 61 3.04 -2.77 7.09
CA ASN A 61 3.86 -3.31 8.19
C ASN A 61 5.28 -3.74 7.77
N GLU A 62 5.54 -3.93 6.48
CA GLU A 62 6.86 -4.33 5.99
C GLU A 62 7.95 -3.26 6.27
N PRO A 63 7.75 -1.97 5.92
CA PRO A 63 8.63 -0.89 6.36
C PRO A 63 8.79 -0.77 7.89
N LEU A 64 7.74 -1.03 8.67
CA LEU A 64 7.84 -1.04 10.14
C LEU A 64 8.74 -2.17 10.64
N ALA A 65 8.65 -3.36 10.05
CA ALA A 65 9.51 -4.48 10.41
C ALA A 65 11.01 -4.14 10.20
N LEU A 66 11.33 -3.48 9.09
CA LEU A 66 12.68 -3.01 8.78
C LEU A 66 13.15 -1.91 9.73
N PHE A 67 12.25 -1.00 10.11
CA PHE A 67 12.53 -0.01 11.14
C PHE A 67 12.90 -0.67 12.48
N PHE A 68 12.07 -1.61 12.96
CA PHE A 68 12.29 -2.28 14.24
C PHE A 68 13.59 -3.10 14.26
N ASP A 69 13.90 -3.82 13.18
CA ASP A 69 15.17 -4.56 13.08
C ASP A 69 16.39 -3.61 13.05
N CYS A 70 16.32 -2.54 12.25
CA CYS A 70 17.37 -1.52 12.20
C CYS A 70 17.60 -0.88 13.57
N ALA A 71 16.52 -0.57 14.28
CA ALA A 71 16.58 0.10 15.57
C ALA A 71 17.10 -0.83 16.69
N THR A 72 16.77 -2.12 16.63
CA THR A 72 17.25 -3.16 17.55
C THR A 72 18.74 -3.43 17.39
N ASN A 73 19.26 -3.42 16.16
CA ASN A 73 20.68 -3.67 15.87
C ASN A 73 21.56 -2.40 16.03
N GLY A 74 20.95 -1.25 16.34
CA GLY A 74 21.62 0.03 16.54
C GLY A 74 21.99 0.32 18.00
N ARG A 75 22.68 1.44 18.22
CA ARG A 75 22.84 1.99 19.58
C ARG A 75 21.54 2.70 19.94
N ILE A 76 20.77 2.14 20.87
CA ILE A 76 19.55 2.78 21.36
C ILE A 76 19.95 4.04 22.13
N ASP A 77 19.46 5.18 21.66
CA ASP A 77 19.52 6.46 22.34
C ASP A 77 18.09 6.82 22.73
N CYS A 78 17.86 7.12 24.01
CA CYS A 78 16.52 7.22 24.57
C CYS A 78 15.72 8.42 24.03
N ASP A 79 16.35 9.31 23.27
CA ASP A 79 15.73 10.48 22.61
C ASP A 79 15.05 10.17 21.25
N PHE A 80 15.02 8.88 20.86
CA PHE A 80 14.19 8.31 19.79
C PHE A 80 14.07 9.12 18.49
N VAL A 81 15.15 9.13 17.70
CA VAL A 81 15.14 8.75 16.28
C VAL A 81 16.57 8.29 15.95
N LEU A 82 16.78 6.99 15.74
CA LEU A 82 18.00 6.51 15.08
C LEU A 82 17.95 7.05 13.64
N GLU A 83 18.66 8.15 13.36
CA GLU A 83 18.72 8.80 12.02
C GLU A 83 18.97 7.80 10.88
N ARG A 84 19.69 6.71 11.17
CA ARG A 84 19.94 5.61 10.24
C ARG A 84 18.67 4.84 9.82
N CYS A 85 17.69 4.73 10.71
CA CYS A 85 16.47 3.95 10.51
C CYS A 85 15.28 4.82 10.06
N ARG A 86 15.43 6.16 10.02
CA ARG A 86 14.40 7.09 9.51
C ARG A 86 13.84 6.75 8.13
N PRO A 87 14.62 6.25 7.15
CA PRO A 87 14.08 5.96 5.82
C PRO A 87 12.90 4.97 5.87
N PHE A 88 12.99 3.94 6.73
CA PHE A 88 11.93 2.95 6.89
C PHE A 88 10.66 3.53 7.53
N LEU A 89 10.80 4.46 8.47
CA LEU A 89 9.66 5.21 9.00
C LEU A 89 9.03 6.12 7.94
N ALA A 90 9.85 6.77 7.10
CA ALA A 90 9.34 7.59 6.01
C ALA A 90 8.59 6.77 4.95
N GLU A 91 9.05 5.55 4.67
CA GLU A 91 8.35 4.59 3.81
C GLU A 91 7.02 4.11 4.41
N TYR A 92 6.99 3.83 5.72
CA TYR A 92 5.74 3.55 6.45
C TYR A 92 4.77 4.74 6.37
N ASP A 93 5.26 5.95 6.65
CA ASP A 93 4.44 7.16 6.62
C ASP A 93 3.92 7.46 5.22
N ALA A 94 4.73 7.27 4.17
CA ALA A 94 4.30 7.42 2.79
C ALA A 94 3.24 6.38 2.38
N CYS A 95 3.40 5.14 2.84
CA CYS A 95 2.42 4.07 2.64
C CYS A 95 1.11 4.35 3.38
N ARG A 96 1.19 4.75 4.66
CA ARG A 96 0.04 5.12 5.50
C ARG A 96 -0.67 6.38 5.01
N ALA A 97 0.07 7.35 4.46
CA ALA A 97 -0.49 8.56 3.85
C ALA A 97 -1.14 8.29 2.47
N GLY A 98 -1.29 7.01 2.09
CA GLY A 98 -2.09 6.57 0.96
C GLY A 98 -1.26 6.31 -0.29
N GLY A 99 -0.22 7.10 -0.62
CA GLY A 99 0.57 6.91 -1.84
C GLY A 99 -0.26 6.77 -3.14
N CYS A 100 -1.55 7.10 -3.08
CA CYS A 100 -2.50 6.82 -4.13
C CYS A 100 -2.40 7.93 -5.16
N THR A 101 -2.15 7.56 -6.41
CA THR A 101 -2.31 8.50 -7.51
C THR A 101 -3.81 8.82 -7.67
N PRO A 102 -4.17 10.10 -7.88
CA PRO A 102 -5.54 10.48 -8.18
C PRO A 102 -6.00 9.81 -9.48
N LEU A 103 -7.31 9.73 -9.70
CA LEU A 103 -7.85 9.20 -10.94
C LEU A 103 -7.56 10.19 -12.07
N GLU A 104 -6.58 9.88 -12.92
CA GLU A 104 -6.25 10.71 -14.08
C GLU A 104 -7.07 10.24 -15.28
N CYS A 105 -7.98 11.10 -15.74
CA CYS A 105 -8.92 10.79 -16.80
C CYS A 105 -8.52 11.42 -18.14
N PHE A 106 -8.60 10.62 -19.19
CA PHE A 106 -8.40 11.05 -20.57
C PHE A 106 -9.71 10.88 -21.34
N ALA A 107 -10.26 12.00 -21.81
CA ALA A 107 -11.42 12.02 -22.68
C ALA A 107 -10.98 11.90 -24.15
N ASP A 108 -11.63 11.05 -24.93
CA ASP A 108 -11.46 10.99 -26.39
C ASP A 108 -12.63 11.69 -27.11
N ARG A 109 -12.43 12.03 -28.39
CA ARG A 109 -13.43 12.69 -29.23
C ARG A 109 -14.71 11.87 -29.43
N ASN A 110 -14.68 10.57 -29.17
CA ASN A 110 -15.84 9.68 -29.30
C ASN A 110 -16.73 9.61 -28.05
N ARG A 111 -16.67 10.61 -27.16
CA ARG A 111 -17.38 10.60 -25.86
C ARG A 111 -17.01 9.39 -24.98
N THR A 112 -15.83 8.82 -25.17
CA THR A 112 -15.27 7.81 -24.27
C THR A 112 -14.38 8.50 -23.24
N CYS A 113 -14.26 7.90 -22.07
CA CYS A 113 -13.29 8.33 -21.06
C CYS A 113 -12.56 7.10 -20.52
N SER A 114 -11.25 7.23 -20.39
CA SER A 114 -10.41 6.23 -19.75
C SER A 114 -9.68 6.89 -18.60
N CYS A 115 -9.93 6.41 -17.39
CA CYS A 115 -9.25 6.90 -16.21
C CYS A 115 -8.35 5.83 -15.61
N LYS A 116 -7.24 6.26 -15.02
CA LYS A 116 -6.34 5.37 -14.31
C LYS A 116 -5.88 6.03 -13.01
N GLY A 117 -5.82 5.24 -11.96
CA GLY A 117 -5.23 5.60 -10.68
C GLY A 117 -4.62 4.36 -10.06
N SER A 118 -3.89 4.52 -8.97
CA SER A 118 -3.30 3.38 -8.26
C SER A 118 -2.91 3.76 -6.85
N CYS A 119 -3.23 2.90 -5.90
CA CYS A 119 -2.64 2.83 -4.58
C CYS A 119 -1.58 1.70 -4.55
N PRO A 120 -0.71 1.64 -3.53
CA PRO A 120 0.34 0.62 -3.41
C PRO A 120 -0.14 -0.83 -3.60
N ASN A 121 -1.38 -1.13 -3.22
CA ASN A 121 -1.97 -2.48 -3.28
C ASN A 121 -3.21 -2.59 -4.19
N ALA A 122 -3.55 -1.53 -4.94
CA ALA A 122 -4.76 -1.49 -5.76
C ALA A 122 -4.55 -0.63 -7.01
N GLY A 123 -4.70 -1.22 -8.19
CA GLY A 123 -4.75 -0.49 -9.46
C GLY A 123 -6.19 -0.17 -9.84
N PHE A 124 -6.51 1.09 -10.09
CA PHE A 124 -7.82 1.53 -10.52
C PHE A 124 -7.83 1.82 -12.02
N ALA A 125 -8.87 1.37 -12.70
CA ALA A 125 -9.15 1.78 -14.05
C ALA A 125 -10.64 2.06 -14.22
N VAL A 126 -10.98 3.03 -15.05
CA VAL A 126 -12.37 3.29 -15.43
C VAL A 126 -12.44 3.38 -16.94
N GLU A 127 -13.38 2.66 -17.52
CA GLU A 127 -13.66 2.71 -18.95
C GLU A 127 -15.10 3.12 -19.17
N CYS A 128 -15.29 4.33 -19.68
CA CYS A 128 -16.58 4.90 -20.03
C CYS A 128 -16.77 4.92 -21.54
N ARG A 129 -17.91 4.42 -22.00
CA ARG A 129 -18.26 4.36 -23.42
C ARG A 129 -19.70 4.80 -23.68
N PRO A 130 -20.00 5.35 -24.87
CA PRO A 130 -21.36 5.66 -25.27
C PRO A 130 -22.22 4.41 -25.30
N ASP A 131 -23.45 4.51 -24.78
CA ASP A 131 -24.49 3.53 -24.95
C ASP A 131 -25.48 3.96 -26.06
N THR A 132 -26.14 2.97 -26.65
CA THR A 132 -27.12 3.10 -27.74
C THR A 132 -28.30 4.04 -27.45
N ARG A 133 -28.56 4.37 -26.17
CA ARG A 133 -29.67 5.24 -25.73
C ARG A 133 -29.24 6.66 -25.36
N ASN A 134 -28.19 7.20 -25.99
CA ASN A 134 -27.62 8.53 -25.70
C ASN A 134 -26.95 8.69 -24.31
N GLY A 135 -26.90 7.63 -23.50
CA GLY A 135 -26.20 7.60 -22.21
C GLY A 135 -24.72 7.21 -22.35
N ILE A 136 -23.98 7.31 -21.25
CA ILE A 136 -22.62 6.79 -21.08
C ILE A 136 -22.68 5.64 -20.06
N VAL A 137 -22.01 4.54 -20.35
CA VAL A 137 -21.80 3.43 -19.41
C VAL A 137 -20.34 3.42 -19.01
N CYS A 138 -20.07 3.46 -17.70
CA CYS A 138 -18.74 3.34 -17.11
C CYS A 138 -18.60 2.00 -16.40
N SER A 139 -17.55 1.26 -16.71
CA SER A 139 -17.08 0.10 -15.96
C SER A 139 -15.93 0.53 -15.04
N CYS A 140 -16.04 0.23 -13.75
CA CYS A 140 -15.05 0.55 -12.73
C CYS A 140 -14.27 -0.74 -12.39
N PHE A 141 -12.94 -0.68 -12.48
CA PHE A 141 -12.06 -1.81 -12.28
C PHE A 141 -11.11 -1.59 -11.12
N VAL A 142 -10.90 -2.64 -10.32
CA VAL A 142 -9.85 -2.71 -9.31
C VAL A 142 -9.00 -3.94 -9.59
N ASN A 143 -7.69 -3.77 -9.74
CA ASN A 143 -6.74 -4.83 -10.08
C ASN A 143 -7.12 -5.64 -11.34
N GLY A 144 -7.84 -5.00 -12.28
CA GLY A 144 -8.30 -5.61 -13.53
C GLY A 144 -9.65 -6.35 -13.44
N GLU A 145 -10.28 -6.39 -12.27
CA GLU A 145 -11.61 -6.97 -12.07
C GLU A 145 -12.69 -5.87 -12.08
N GLU A 146 -13.77 -6.06 -12.83
CA GLU A 146 -14.91 -5.12 -12.87
C GLU A 146 -15.71 -5.26 -11.56
N LEU A 147 -15.56 -4.30 -10.65
CA LEU A 147 -16.31 -4.29 -9.38
C LEU A 147 -17.70 -3.69 -9.55
N ALA A 148 -17.82 -2.68 -10.40
CA ALA A 148 -19.05 -1.92 -10.54
C ALA A 148 -19.22 -1.41 -11.97
N ARG A 149 -20.48 -1.16 -12.29
CA ARG A 149 -20.89 -0.53 -13.54
C ARG A 149 -21.99 0.47 -13.27
N CYS A 150 -21.91 1.62 -13.91
CA CYS A 150 -22.94 2.64 -13.84
C CYS A 150 -23.23 3.24 -15.20
N GLN A 151 -24.42 3.81 -15.30
CA GLN A 151 -24.93 4.42 -16.52
C GLN A 151 -25.61 5.74 -16.18
N ASP A 152 -25.22 6.80 -16.89
CA ASP A 152 -25.87 8.11 -16.76
C ASP A 152 -25.74 8.94 -18.04
N ILE A 153 -26.30 10.14 -18.04
CA ILE A 153 -26.27 11.10 -19.13
C ILE A 153 -25.32 12.23 -18.75
N GLY A 154 -24.30 12.49 -19.57
CA GLY A 154 -23.37 13.58 -19.32
C GLY A 154 -22.02 13.36 -19.99
N PRO A 155 -20.99 14.13 -19.58
CA PRO A 155 -19.61 13.92 -19.95
C PRO A 155 -19.07 12.62 -19.32
N ALA A 156 -18.34 11.83 -20.11
CA ALA A 156 -17.91 10.51 -19.68
C ALA A 156 -16.93 10.54 -18.50
N CYS A 157 -16.04 11.53 -18.41
CA CYS A 157 -15.08 11.62 -17.31
C CYS A 157 -15.72 12.14 -16.02
N ASP A 158 -16.71 13.03 -16.10
CA ASP A 158 -17.46 13.47 -14.92
C ASP A 158 -18.19 12.29 -14.28
N LEU A 159 -18.76 11.41 -15.12
CA LEU A 159 -19.37 10.16 -14.66
C LEU A 159 -18.33 9.20 -14.07
N ALA A 160 -17.14 9.11 -14.66
CA ALA A 160 -16.05 8.29 -14.10
C ALA A 160 -15.69 8.71 -12.68
N HIS A 161 -15.54 10.02 -12.44
CA HIS A 161 -15.27 10.56 -11.09
C HIS A 161 -16.44 10.34 -10.14
N GLY A 162 -17.65 10.79 -10.53
CA GLY A 162 -18.81 10.77 -9.64
C GLY A 162 -19.32 9.37 -9.29
N CYS A 163 -19.10 8.39 -10.17
CA CYS A 163 -19.56 7.03 -9.95
C CYS A 163 -18.48 6.08 -9.43
N CYS A 164 -17.27 6.11 -10.01
CA CYS A 164 -16.27 5.10 -9.69
C CYS A 164 -15.38 5.46 -8.48
N GLU A 165 -15.11 6.76 -8.22
CA GLU A 165 -14.27 7.14 -7.08
C GLU A 165 -14.78 6.67 -5.72
N PRO A 166 -16.10 6.71 -5.41
CA PRO A 166 -16.61 6.19 -4.15
C PRO A 166 -16.32 4.70 -3.92
N PHE A 167 -16.20 3.90 -5.00
CA PHE A 167 -15.81 2.49 -4.89
C PHE A 167 -14.30 2.32 -4.64
N PHE A 168 -13.49 3.33 -4.97
CA PHE A 168 -12.05 3.31 -4.77
C PHE A 168 -11.64 3.84 -3.38
N ASP A 169 -12.51 4.57 -2.67
CA ASP A 169 -12.26 5.05 -1.31
C ASP A 169 -12.01 3.90 -0.31
N GLU A 170 -12.56 2.71 -0.53
CA GLU A 170 -12.26 1.51 0.27
C GLU A 170 -10.78 1.10 0.20
N PHE A 171 -10.09 1.49 -0.86
CA PHE A 171 -8.72 1.06 -1.19
C PHE A 171 -7.69 2.19 -1.01
N ARG A 172 -8.14 3.36 -0.55
CA ARG A 172 -7.34 4.56 -0.24
C ARG A 172 -7.01 4.63 1.25
#